data_AF-A0A3D3PI93-F1
#
_entry.id   AF-A0A3D3PI93-F1
#
_cell.length_a   1.000
_cell.length_b   1.000
_cell.length_c   1.000
_cell.angle_alpha   90.00
_cell.angle_beta   90.00
_cell.angle_gamma   90.00
#
_symmetry.space_group_name_H-M   'P 1'
#
loop_
_entity.id
_entity.type
_entity.pdbx_description
1 polymer ?
#
loop_
_entity_poly.entity_id
_entity_poly.type
_entity_poly.pdbx_seq_one_letter_code
_entity_poly.pdbx_strand_id
1 'polypeptide(L)'
;MGFTALLLAASVAGCGGGNDGAVGASPALAVATAAGVGTGTGSSIGAAGHGPASVNLGAAGNFVILAQSEATNVPTSAVTGNVGLSPATGAGIGLTCAEVTGTIYSVDAAGPLPCRVTDATMLTAAIGAEGTAYTDAAGRAPDYTELAAGNIGGLNLGPATYKWSTGVTIPTNVTLTGGPNDVWIFQIAQGLTVSSGVQIILVGGALPQNVYWQTFAAADIGTTAKFNGVILSQTSIAVKTGASINGRLLAGTAVTLNQNAVTQPAQ
;
A
#
# COMPACT_ATOMS: atom_id res chain seq x y z
N MET A 1 35.34 47.28 13.19
CA MET A 1 34.30 48.26 13.58
C MET A 1 32.96 47.56 13.42
N GLY A 2 32.17 47.19 14.41
CA GLY A 2 32.21 47.25 15.86
C GLY A 2 31.14 46.26 16.38
N PHE A 3 31.30 45.82 17.63
CA PHE A 3 30.41 44.98 18.44
C PHE A 3 28.95 45.51 18.45
N THR A 4 27.90 44.78 18.83
CA THR A 4 27.60 44.41 20.23
C THR A 4 26.30 43.60 20.31
N ALA A 5 26.27 42.58 21.19
CA ALA A 5 25.07 41.87 21.64
C ALA A 5 24.34 42.66 22.74
N LEU A 6 23.02 42.49 22.89
CA LEU A 6 22.32 42.91 24.11
C LEU A 6 21.30 41.86 24.55
N LEU A 7 21.65 41.22 25.67
CA LEU A 7 20.81 40.40 26.54
C LEU A 7 19.97 41.36 27.41
N LEU A 8 18.68 41.12 27.60
CA LEU A 8 17.89 41.78 28.64
C LEU A 8 17.10 40.73 29.44
N ALA A 9 17.54 40.50 30.67
CA ALA A 9 16.79 39.88 31.74
C ALA A 9 16.56 40.95 32.81
N ALA A 10 15.33 41.08 33.31
CA ALA A 10 15.02 41.90 34.47
C ALA A 10 14.02 41.16 35.36
N SER A 11 14.53 40.72 36.51
CA SER A 11 13.78 40.28 37.69
C SER A 11 13.33 41.49 38.50
N VAL A 12 12.09 41.49 39.00
CA VAL A 12 11.65 42.39 40.06
C VAL A 12 11.30 41.56 41.30
N ALA A 13 12.00 41.86 42.38
CA ALA A 13 11.75 41.38 43.74
C ALA A 13 10.83 42.37 44.48
N GLY A 14 9.96 41.85 45.34
CA GLY A 14 9.17 42.64 46.30
C GLY A 14 8.65 41.77 47.43
N CYS A 15 9.14 42.03 48.65
CA CYS A 15 8.87 41.31 49.90
C CYS A 15 7.73 41.92 50.73
N GLY A 16 7.14 41.10 51.61
CA GLY A 16 6.36 41.47 52.81
C GLY A 16 5.06 40.65 52.88
N GLY A 17 4.70 39.88 53.92
CA GLY A 17 5.20 39.68 55.27
C GLY A 17 4.00 39.63 56.23
N GLY A 18 3.83 38.53 56.98
CA GLY A 18 3.01 38.47 58.21
C GLY A 18 1.76 37.57 58.19
N ASN A 19 1.81 36.50 59.00
CA ASN A 19 0.78 35.49 59.26
C ASN A 19 -0.47 36.03 59.98
N ASP A 20 -1.62 35.40 59.74
CA ASP A 20 -2.57 35.02 60.79
C ASP A 20 -3.31 33.73 60.37
N GLY A 21 -3.40 32.78 61.30
CA GLY A 21 -3.86 31.42 61.06
C GLY A 21 -5.38 31.28 60.99
N ALA A 22 -5.83 30.40 60.10
CA ALA A 22 -7.09 29.70 60.23
C ALA A 22 -7.00 28.33 59.55
N VAL A 23 -7.33 27.31 60.32
CA VAL A 23 -7.40 25.89 59.94
C VAL A 23 -8.65 25.68 59.10
N GLY A 24 -8.55 25.09 57.90
CA GLY A 24 -9.74 24.71 57.15
C GLY A 24 -9.53 24.41 55.68
N ALA A 25 -9.53 23.11 55.36
CA ALA A 25 -9.94 22.49 54.10
C ALA A 25 -9.32 22.97 52.77
N SER A 26 -8.49 22.11 52.19
CA SER A 26 -8.14 22.11 50.76
C SER A 26 -9.39 22.10 49.86
N PRO A 27 -9.47 22.91 48.80
CA PRO A 27 -10.39 22.62 47.71
C PRO A 27 -9.75 21.58 46.79
N ALA A 28 -10.14 20.32 46.98
CA ALA A 28 -9.99 19.30 45.94
C ALA A 28 -10.91 19.69 44.77
N LEU A 29 -10.34 20.03 43.62
CA LEU A 29 -11.13 20.18 42.40
C LEU A 29 -11.52 18.78 41.89
N ALA A 30 -12.84 18.60 41.84
CA ALA A 30 -13.58 17.37 41.66
C ALA A 30 -13.20 16.55 40.42
N VAL A 31 -12.97 15.25 40.66
CA VAL A 31 -13.17 14.18 39.69
C VAL A 31 -14.66 14.09 39.38
N ALA A 32 -15.07 14.44 38.16
CA ALA A 32 -16.42 14.20 37.70
C ALA A 32 -16.57 12.71 37.33
N THR A 33 -17.07 11.90 38.26
CA THR A 33 -17.63 10.57 37.95
C THR A 33 -19.05 10.75 37.42
N ALA A 34 -19.22 10.66 36.11
CA ALA A 34 -20.55 10.45 35.52
C ALA A 34 -20.77 8.93 35.37
N ALA A 35 -21.46 8.35 36.36
CA ALA A 35 -22.07 7.03 36.23
C ALA A 35 -23.33 7.15 35.38
N GLY A 36 -23.23 6.77 34.11
CA GLY A 36 -24.38 6.52 33.23
C GLY A 36 -24.39 5.06 32.84
N VAL A 37 -25.16 4.24 33.54
CA VAL A 37 -25.48 2.86 33.15
C VAL A 37 -26.45 2.92 31.97
N GLY A 38 -25.90 2.96 30.75
CA GLY A 38 -26.61 2.65 29.53
C GLY A 38 -26.30 1.22 29.10
N THR A 39 -27.32 0.36 29.04
CA THR A 39 -27.27 -0.99 28.48
C THR A 39 -27.19 -0.95 26.95
N GLY A 40 -26.20 -0.24 26.42
CA GLY A 40 -25.88 -0.24 24.99
C GLY A 40 -25.17 -1.53 24.63
N THR A 41 -25.73 -2.26 23.67
CA THR A 41 -25.05 -3.33 22.94
C THR A 41 -23.65 -2.86 22.56
N GLY A 42 -22.63 -3.47 23.18
CA GLY A 42 -21.23 -3.19 22.89
C GLY A 42 -20.93 -3.46 21.43
N SER A 43 -20.99 -2.43 20.61
CA SER A 43 -20.34 -2.42 19.32
C SER A 43 -18.85 -2.38 19.64
N SER A 44 -18.18 -3.52 19.49
CA SER A 44 -16.73 -3.58 19.54
C SER A 44 -16.22 -2.63 18.46
N ILE A 45 -15.82 -1.43 18.85
CA ILE A 45 -14.96 -0.59 18.02
C ILE A 45 -13.67 -1.38 17.84
N GLY A 46 -13.60 -2.17 16.78
CA GLY A 46 -12.33 -2.74 16.33
C GLY A 46 -11.35 -1.58 16.24
N ALA A 47 -10.16 -1.74 16.83
CA ALA A 47 -9.17 -0.69 16.82
C ALA A 47 -8.99 -0.19 15.39
N ALA A 48 -9.25 1.10 15.16
CA ALA A 48 -8.97 1.75 13.88
C ALA A 48 -7.49 1.51 13.57
N GLY A 49 -7.19 1.02 12.37
CA GLY A 49 -5.81 0.84 11.94
C GLY A 49 -5.07 2.17 11.88
N HIS A 50 -3.75 2.12 12.05
CA HIS A 50 -2.84 3.24 11.82
C HIS A 50 -2.57 3.41 10.32
N GLY A 51 -2.08 4.61 9.95
CA GLY A 51 -1.82 4.98 8.57
C GLY A 51 -3.06 5.55 7.87
N PRO A 52 -3.00 5.74 6.54
CA PRO A 52 -4.12 6.27 5.77
C PRO A 52 -5.28 5.26 5.68
N ALA A 53 -6.46 5.71 5.25
CA ALA A 53 -7.53 4.79 4.90
C ALA A 53 -7.09 3.83 3.78
N SER A 54 -7.67 2.63 3.72
CA SER A 54 -7.45 1.70 2.61
C SER A 54 -7.80 2.34 1.25
N VAL A 55 -7.13 1.92 0.17
CA VAL A 55 -7.45 2.34 -1.21
C VAL A 55 -8.54 1.42 -1.74
N ASN A 56 -9.67 2.01 -2.16
CA ASN A 56 -10.77 1.24 -2.72
C ASN A 56 -10.46 0.82 -4.16
N LEU A 57 -10.22 -0.48 -4.37
CA LEU A 57 -9.91 -1.04 -5.69
C LEU A 57 -11.15 -1.23 -6.59
N GLY A 58 -12.37 -1.07 -6.05
CA GLY A 58 -13.60 -1.32 -6.78
C GLY A 58 -13.58 -2.67 -7.52
N ALA A 59 -14.02 -2.66 -8.79
CA ALA A 59 -14.01 -3.87 -9.63
C ALA A 59 -12.61 -4.41 -9.95
N ALA A 60 -11.55 -3.59 -9.91
CA ALA A 60 -10.17 -4.08 -10.06
C ALA A 60 -9.75 -4.98 -8.89
N GLY A 61 -10.39 -4.82 -7.72
CA GLY A 61 -10.22 -5.69 -6.55
C GLY A 61 -10.66 -7.14 -6.76
N ASN A 62 -11.28 -7.48 -7.90
CA ASN A 62 -11.62 -8.86 -8.25
C ASN A 62 -10.50 -9.59 -9.00
N PHE A 63 -9.41 -8.89 -9.35
CA PHE A 63 -8.32 -9.41 -10.18
C PHE A 63 -7.00 -9.51 -9.42
N VAL A 64 -6.29 -10.62 -9.61
CA VAL A 64 -4.90 -10.76 -9.18
C VAL A 64 -3.95 -10.13 -10.21
N ILE A 65 -4.33 -10.17 -11.49
CA ILE A 65 -3.62 -9.51 -12.59
C ILE A 65 -4.65 -8.77 -13.44
N LEU A 66 -4.45 -7.47 -13.63
CA LEU A 66 -5.23 -6.64 -14.54
C LEU A 66 -4.25 -5.77 -15.34
N ALA A 67 -4.33 -5.83 -16.66
CA ALA A 67 -3.44 -5.11 -17.56
C ALA A 67 -4.21 -4.52 -18.74
N GLN A 68 -3.60 -3.55 -19.43
CA GLN A 68 -4.24 -2.84 -20.55
C GLN A 68 -3.71 -3.18 -21.93
N SER A 69 -2.42 -3.49 -22.05
CA SER A 69 -1.78 -3.81 -23.33
C SER A 69 -1.50 -5.29 -23.50
N GLU A 70 -0.86 -5.94 -22.52
CA GLU A 70 -0.51 -7.37 -22.59
C GLU A 70 -0.34 -7.98 -21.19
N ALA A 71 -0.53 -9.29 -21.08
CA ALA A 71 -0.24 -10.09 -19.89
C ALA A 71 0.57 -11.33 -20.31
N THR A 72 1.88 -11.18 -20.45
CA THR A 72 2.77 -12.23 -20.99
C THR A 72 3.39 -13.08 -19.90
N ASN A 73 3.79 -14.30 -20.25
CA ASN A 73 4.36 -15.25 -19.32
C ASN A 73 5.40 -16.14 -20.02
N VAL A 74 6.55 -16.34 -19.37
CA VAL A 74 7.48 -17.44 -19.67
C VAL A 74 7.13 -18.59 -18.71
N PRO A 75 6.55 -19.70 -19.20
CA PRO A 75 6.03 -20.78 -18.36
C PRO A 75 7.13 -21.53 -17.57
N THR A 76 6.78 -22.18 -16.45
CA THR A 76 5.42 -22.31 -15.88
C THR A 76 5.24 -21.39 -14.68
N SER A 77 4.21 -20.54 -14.72
CA SER A 77 3.75 -19.72 -13.59
C SER A 77 2.56 -20.36 -12.88
N ALA A 78 2.28 -19.93 -11.64
CA ALA A 78 1.11 -20.32 -10.86
C ALA A 78 0.40 -19.06 -10.35
N VAL A 79 -0.79 -18.78 -10.88
CA VAL A 79 -1.60 -17.60 -10.59
C VAL A 79 -2.87 -18.03 -9.87
N THR A 80 -3.12 -17.48 -8.69
CA THR A 80 -4.34 -17.73 -7.89
C THR A 80 -5.15 -16.45 -7.79
N GLY A 81 -6.29 -16.42 -8.47
CA GLY A 81 -7.16 -15.25 -8.66
C GLY A 81 -7.46 -14.99 -10.13
N ASN A 82 -8.33 -14.01 -10.41
CA ASN A 82 -8.75 -13.71 -11.78
C ASN A 82 -7.72 -12.88 -12.53
N VAL A 83 -7.60 -13.15 -13.83
CA VAL A 83 -6.73 -12.42 -14.76
C VAL A 83 -7.61 -11.67 -15.76
N GLY A 84 -7.29 -10.40 -16.04
CA GLY A 84 -8.01 -9.59 -17.01
C GLY A 84 -7.08 -8.80 -17.92
N LEU A 85 -7.46 -8.69 -19.19
CA LEU A 85 -6.78 -7.84 -20.17
C LEU A 85 -7.80 -7.00 -20.93
N SER A 86 -7.67 -5.68 -20.87
CA SER A 86 -8.55 -4.74 -21.57
C SER A 86 -7.92 -3.34 -21.65
N PRO A 87 -8.00 -2.62 -22.78
CA PRO A 87 -8.84 -2.90 -23.94
C PRO A 87 -8.17 -3.80 -25.00
N ALA A 88 -6.93 -4.23 -24.77
CA ALA A 88 -6.26 -5.13 -25.71
C ALA A 88 -6.99 -6.46 -25.90
N THR A 89 -6.84 -7.03 -27.10
CA THR A 89 -7.39 -8.35 -27.45
C THR A 89 -6.91 -9.44 -26.50
N GLY A 90 -7.75 -10.45 -26.24
CA GLY A 90 -7.37 -11.60 -25.40
C GLY A 90 -6.17 -12.37 -25.94
N ALA A 91 -5.77 -12.18 -27.21
CA ALA A 91 -4.54 -12.75 -27.76
C ALA A 91 -3.26 -12.28 -27.04
N GLY A 92 -3.31 -11.14 -26.34
CA GLY A 92 -2.19 -10.63 -25.52
C GLY A 92 -2.04 -11.34 -24.17
N ILE A 93 -2.89 -12.33 -23.85
CA ILE A 93 -2.79 -13.13 -22.63
C ILE A 93 -1.93 -14.36 -22.91
N GLY A 94 -0.68 -14.32 -22.44
CA GLY A 94 0.30 -15.40 -22.56
C GLY A 94 0.22 -16.47 -21.45
N LEU A 95 -0.75 -16.39 -20.55
CA LEU A 95 -1.02 -17.41 -19.54
C LEU A 95 -1.88 -18.53 -20.11
N THR A 96 -1.58 -19.77 -19.73
CA THR A 96 -2.42 -20.93 -20.05
C THR A 96 -3.48 -21.17 -18.98
N CYS A 97 -4.53 -21.91 -19.32
CA CYS A 97 -5.58 -22.29 -18.36
C CYS A 97 -5.06 -23.09 -17.16
N ALA A 98 -3.99 -23.88 -17.34
CA ALA A 98 -3.42 -24.69 -16.25
C ALA A 98 -2.62 -23.84 -15.25
N GLU A 99 -2.18 -22.66 -15.65
CA GLU A 99 -1.41 -21.75 -14.80
C GLU A 99 -2.30 -20.86 -13.94
N VAL A 100 -3.61 -20.81 -14.19
CA VAL A 100 -4.55 -19.91 -13.50
C VAL A 100 -5.59 -20.71 -12.72
N THR A 101 -5.53 -20.60 -11.39
CA THR A 101 -6.61 -20.98 -10.47
C THR A 101 -7.52 -19.78 -10.26
N GLY A 102 -8.47 -19.61 -11.18
CA GLY A 102 -9.37 -18.46 -11.28
C GLY A 102 -9.98 -18.38 -12.68
N THR A 103 -10.53 -17.23 -13.04
CA THR A 103 -11.06 -16.98 -14.39
C THR A 103 -10.14 -16.05 -15.17
N ILE A 104 -9.91 -16.39 -16.44
CA ILE A 104 -9.23 -15.50 -17.39
C ILE A 104 -10.30 -14.76 -18.19
N TYR A 105 -10.32 -13.43 -18.08
CA TYR A 105 -11.26 -12.56 -18.78
C TYR A 105 -10.59 -11.86 -19.95
N SER A 106 -11.26 -11.84 -21.11
CA SER A 106 -10.85 -11.10 -22.30
C SER A 106 -11.99 -10.21 -22.82
N VAL A 107 -11.65 -9.21 -23.61
CA VAL A 107 -12.63 -8.33 -24.27
C VAL A 107 -13.27 -8.96 -25.52
N ASP A 108 -12.68 -10.01 -26.06
CA ASP A 108 -13.08 -10.62 -27.33
C ASP A 108 -12.98 -12.16 -27.31
N ALA A 109 -13.20 -12.76 -28.48
CA ALA A 109 -13.10 -14.20 -28.70
C ALA A 109 -11.64 -14.69 -28.95
N ALA A 110 -10.63 -13.90 -28.62
CA ALA A 110 -9.24 -14.34 -28.58
C ALA A 110 -8.80 -14.65 -27.14
N GLY A 111 -7.66 -15.33 -26.98
CA GLY A 111 -7.10 -15.71 -25.67
C GLY A 111 -7.22 -17.20 -25.34
N PRO A 112 -6.77 -17.61 -24.14
CA PRO A 112 -6.51 -19.00 -23.80
C PRO A 112 -7.78 -19.85 -23.72
N LEU A 113 -7.81 -20.93 -24.48
CA LEU A 113 -8.89 -21.92 -24.46
C LEU A 113 -8.53 -23.13 -23.59
N PRO A 114 -9.52 -23.81 -22.98
CA PRO A 114 -10.96 -23.56 -23.07
C PRO A 114 -11.52 -22.63 -21.98
N CYS A 115 -10.67 -22.07 -21.12
CA CYS A 115 -11.10 -21.44 -19.87
C CYS A 115 -11.45 -19.94 -19.96
N ARG A 116 -11.09 -19.24 -21.05
CA ARG A 116 -11.34 -17.80 -21.12
C ARG A 116 -12.83 -17.47 -21.14
N VAL A 117 -13.19 -16.35 -20.52
CA VAL A 117 -14.53 -15.78 -20.50
C VAL A 117 -14.47 -14.41 -21.17
N THR A 118 -15.33 -14.19 -22.17
CA THR A 118 -15.44 -12.89 -22.84
C THR A 118 -16.41 -11.99 -22.05
N ASP A 119 -15.91 -10.91 -21.43
CA ASP A 119 -16.71 -9.93 -20.71
C ASP A 119 -16.07 -8.53 -20.76
N ALA A 120 -16.25 -7.85 -21.90
CA ALA A 120 -15.69 -6.52 -22.13
C ALA A 120 -16.29 -5.45 -21.19
N THR A 121 -17.55 -5.58 -20.78
CA THR A 121 -18.22 -4.61 -19.92
C THR A 121 -17.65 -4.63 -18.51
N MET A 122 -17.51 -5.83 -17.92
CA MET A 122 -16.87 -5.97 -16.61
C MET A 122 -15.41 -5.52 -16.65
N LEU A 123 -14.66 -5.87 -17.69
CA LEU A 123 -13.27 -5.44 -17.84
C LEU A 123 -13.13 -3.93 -17.97
N THR A 124 -14.02 -3.26 -18.72
CA THR A 124 -14.05 -1.79 -18.80
C THR A 124 -14.28 -1.17 -17.43
N ALA A 125 -15.21 -1.72 -16.64
CA ALA A 125 -15.45 -1.27 -15.27
C ALA A 125 -14.25 -1.51 -14.34
N ALA A 126 -13.55 -2.64 -14.50
CA ALA A 126 -12.34 -2.96 -13.75
C ALA A 126 -11.20 -1.98 -14.05
N ILE A 127 -10.94 -1.67 -15.32
CA ILE A 127 -9.92 -0.67 -15.72
C ILE A 127 -10.27 0.73 -15.22
N GLY A 128 -11.56 1.12 -15.26
CA GLY A 128 -12.00 2.39 -14.67
C GLY A 128 -11.78 2.44 -13.15
N ALA A 129 -12.05 1.34 -12.45
CA ALA A 129 -11.81 1.22 -11.02
C ALA A 129 -10.32 1.23 -10.67
N GLU A 130 -9.46 0.60 -11.49
CA GLU A 130 -8.00 0.68 -11.38
C GLU A 130 -7.52 2.13 -11.48
N GLY A 131 -7.95 2.88 -12.49
CA GLY A 131 -7.57 4.29 -12.66
C GLY A 131 -8.05 5.18 -11.50
N THR A 132 -9.23 4.87 -10.94
CA THR A 132 -9.75 5.54 -9.74
C THR A 132 -8.89 5.24 -8.51
N ALA A 133 -8.54 3.97 -8.29
CA ALA A 133 -7.68 3.53 -7.19
C ALA A 133 -6.27 4.11 -7.30
N TYR A 134 -5.70 4.16 -8.51
CA TYR A 134 -4.42 4.80 -8.78
C TYR A 134 -4.45 6.29 -8.39
N THR A 135 -5.48 7.02 -8.84
CA THR A 135 -5.63 8.46 -8.57
C THR A 135 -5.84 8.73 -7.07
N ASP A 136 -6.63 7.89 -6.40
CA ASP A 136 -6.83 7.94 -4.96
C ASP A 136 -5.51 7.75 -4.20
N ALA A 137 -4.76 6.68 -4.50
CA ALA A 137 -3.47 6.40 -3.88
C ALA A 137 -2.44 7.52 -4.13
N ALA A 138 -2.34 8.02 -5.37
CA ALA A 138 -1.42 9.10 -5.76
C ALA A 138 -1.78 10.45 -5.12
N GLY A 139 -3.06 10.66 -4.81
CA GLY A 139 -3.61 11.90 -4.25
C GLY A 139 -3.58 11.99 -2.72
N ARG A 140 -3.22 10.92 -2.00
CA ARG A 140 -3.15 10.96 -0.53
C ARG A 140 -2.11 11.95 -0.03
N ALA A 141 -2.39 12.63 1.08
CA ALA A 141 -1.43 13.50 1.73
C ALA A 141 -0.26 12.67 2.30
N PRO A 142 1.01 13.01 1.99
CA PRO A 142 2.15 12.25 2.50
C PRO A 142 2.46 12.58 3.96
N ASP A 143 2.76 11.54 4.75
CA ASP A 143 3.32 11.67 6.10
C ASP A 143 4.84 11.82 6.04
N TYR A 144 5.47 11.15 5.07
CA TYR A 144 6.90 11.19 4.82
C TYR A 144 7.19 11.52 3.36
N THR A 145 8.19 12.38 3.13
CA THR A 145 8.68 12.72 1.79
C THR A 145 10.16 12.40 1.66
N GLU A 146 10.53 11.85 0.50
CA GLU A 146 11.92 11.58 0.10
C GLU A 146 12.71 10.70 1.09
N LEU A 147 12.02 9.82 1.81
CA LEU A 147 12.63 8.96 2.83
C LEU A 147 13.81 8.19 2.23
N ALA A 148 14.98 8.31 2.86
CA ALA A 148 16.22 7.65 2.45
C ALA A 148 16.58 7.88 0.96
N ALA A 149 16.16 9.02 0.38
CA ALA A 149 16.39 9.37 -1.01
C ALA A 149 15.97 8.25 -2.00
N GLY A 150 14.92 7.50 -1.66
CA GLY A 150 14.37 6.44 -2.49
C GLY A 150 15.01 5.06 -2.30
N ASN A 151 16.08 4.92 -1.51
CA ASN A 151 16.63 3.60 -1.16
C ASN A 151 16.11 3.15 0.21
N ILE A 152 15.09 2.30 0.22
CA ILE A 152 14.42 1.85 1.45
C ILE A 152 14.90 0.48 1.94
N GLY A 153 15.96 -0.07 1.34
CA GLY A 153 16.53 -1.35 1.76
C GLY A 153 17.02 -1.30 3.21
N GLY A 154 16.69 -2.33 4.00
CA GLY A 154 17.08 -2.46 5.40
C GLY A 154 16.22 -1.67 6.39
N LEU A 155 15.25 -0.88 5.91
CA LEU A 155 14.37 -0.10 6.78
C LEU A 155 13.27 -0.96 7.39
N ASN A 156 12.77 -0.50 8.54
CA ASN A 156 11.53 -0.96 9.14
C ASN A 156 10.52 0.18 9.12
N LEU A 157 9.44 0.03 8.35
CA LEU A 157 8.48 1.08 8.06
C LEU A 157 7.15 0.81 8.77
N GLY A 158 6.68 1.82 9.51
CA GLY A 158 5.36 1.81 10.12
C GLY A 158 4.25 2.21 9.12
N PRO A 159 2.98 2.07 9.50
CA PRO A 159 1.83 2.42 8.65
C PRO A 159 1.79 3.92 8.38
N ALA A 160 1.87 4.32 7.11
CA ALA A 160 1.88 5.72 6.68
C ALA A 160 1.77 5.86 5.15
N THR A 161 1.57 7.10 4.71
CA THR A 161 1.76 7.52 3.31
C THR A 161 3.20 8.01 3.11
N TYR A 162 3.96 7.33 2.25
CA TYR A 162 5.33 7.66 1.90
C TYR A 162 5.39 8.15 0.45
N LYS A 163 6.08 9.27 0.19
CA LYS A 163 6.16 9.87 -1.13
C LYS A 163 7.58 10.13 -1.59
N TRP A 164 7.85 9.83 -2.85
CA TRP A 164 9.08 10.19 -3.55
C TRP A 164 8.76 10.84 -4.90
N SER A 165 9.47 11.91 -5.20
CA SER A 165 9.54 12.54 -6.52
C SER A 165 10.47 11.80 -7.49
N THR A 166 11.22 10.83 -6.98
CA THR A 166 12.16 9.98 -7.72
C THR A 166 11.73 8.51 -7.69
N GLY A 167 12.53 7.63 -8.29
CA GLY A 167 12.32 6.19 -8.20
C GLY A 167 12.67 5.63 -6.82
N VAL A 168 12.06 4.49 -6.48
CA VAL A 168 12.35 3.75 -5.25
C VAL A 168 13.07 2.46 -5.57
N THR A 169 14.12 2.17 -4.80
CA THR A 169 14.90 0.94 -4.88
C THR A 169 14.85 0.19 -3.55
N ILE A 170 14.77 -1.14 -3.64
CA ILE A 170 14.80 -2.06 -2.50
C ILE A 170 15.94 -3.06 -2.75
N PRO A 171 17.21 -2.68 -2.46
CA PRO A 171 18.38 -3.52 -2.69
C PRO A 171 18.60 -4.59 -1.63
N THR A 172 18.01 -4.43 -0.46
CA THR A 172 18.02 -5.39 0.66
C THR A 172 16.62 -5.45 1.26
N ASN A 173 16.33 -6.46 2.08
CA ASN A 173 14.99 -6.65 2.65
C ASN A 173 14.47 -5.37 3.34
N VAL A 174 13.19 -5.07 3.13
CA VAL A 174 12.47 -4.03 3.87
C VAL A 174 11.41 -4.69 4.73
N THR A 175 11.20 -4.18 5.94
CA THR A 175 10.17 -4.69 6.86
C THR A 175 9.06 -3.67 6.98
N LEU A 176 7.80 -4.12 6.90
CA LEU A 176 6.62 -3.34 7.22
C LEU A 176 6.03 -3.88 8.53
N THR A 177 6.06 -3.07 9.58
CA THR A 177 5.59 -3.48 10.91
C THR A 177 4.31 -2.75 11.26
N GLY A 178 3.23 -3.50 11.46
CA GLY A 178 1.94 -2.99 11.91
C GLY A 178 0.92 -4.10 12.10
N GLY A 179 -0.28 -3.74 12.53
CA GLY A 179 -1.41 -4.64 12.76
C GLY A 179 -2.20 -4.99 11.48
N PRO A 180 -3.22 -5.86 11.61
CA PRO A 180 -4.01 -6.34 10.48
C PRO A 180 -4.91 -5.29 9.83
N ASN A 181 -5.16 -4.17 10.51
CA ASN A 181 -5.96 -3.06 9.99
C ASN A 181 -5.10 -1.89 9.51
N ASP A 182 -3.78 -1.95 9.73
CA ASP A 182 -2.86 -0.86 9.41
C ASP A 182 -2.59 -0.81 7.90
N VAL A 183 -2.33 0.39 7.37
CA VAL A 183 -2.22 0.64 5.92
C VAL A 183 -0.93 1.36 5.56
N TRP A 184 -0.36 0.99 4.41
CA TRP A 184 0.80 1.63 3.80
C TRP A 184 0.45 2.09 2.38
N ILE A 185 0.79 3.33 2.05
CA ILE A 185 0.68 3.82 0.67
C ILE A 185 2.04 4.40 0.27
N PHE A 186 2.67 3.79 -0.73
CA PHE A 186 3.92 4.24 -1.32
C PHE A 186 3.61 4.95 -2.65
N GLN A 187 3.82 6.27 -2.70
CA GLN A 187 3.66 7.11 -3.88
C GLN A 187 5.01 7.35 -4.55
N ILE A 188 5.21 6.80 -5.75
CA ILE A 188 6.50 6.79 -6.43
C ILE A 188 6.34 7.47 -7.79
N ALA A 189 6.91 8.68 -7.95
CA ALA A 189 6.78 9.47 -9.17
C ALA A 189 7.61 8.95 -10.36
N GLN A 190 8.46 7.94 -10.14
CA GLN A 190 9.13 7.19 -11.20
C GLN A 190 8.87 5.69 -11.03
N GLY A 191 9.89 4.84 -11.20
CA GLY A 191 9.77 3.39 -11.11
C GLY A 191 10.07 2.83 -9.72
N LEU A 192 9.63 1.61 -9.50
CA LEU A 192 9.97 0.79 -8.34
C LEU A 192 10.90 -0.33 -8.78
N THR A 193 12.02 -0.54 -8.10
CA THR A 193 12.93 -1.66 -8.36
C THR A 193 13.19 -2.47 -7.10
N VAL A 194 12.80 -3.73 -7.11
CA VAL A 194 13.13 -4.70 -6.06
C VAL A 194 14.25 -5.60 -6.56
N SER A 195 15.36 -5.67 -5.82
CA SER A 195 16.51 -6.48 -6.26
C SER A 195 16.24 -7.98 -6.14
N SER A 196 17.05 -8.79 -6.83
CA SER A 196 16.92 -10.24 -6.79
C SER A 196 17.10 -10.80 -5.37
N GLY A 197 16.29 -11.78 -5.00
CA GLY A 197 16.32 -12.45 -3.69
C GLY A 197 15.82 -11.59 -2.51
N VAL A 198 15.43 -10.34 -2.76
CA VAL A 198 14.94 -9.42 -1.72
C VAL A 198 13.51 -9.72 -1.32
N GLN A 199 13.19 -9.49 -0.06
CA GLN A 199 11.88 -9.70 0.53
C GLN A 199 11.31 -8.40 1.10
N ILE A 200 10.04 -8.15 0.82
CA ILE A 200 9.20 -7.20 1.56
C ILE A 200 8.51 -7.98 2.66
N ILE A 201 8.95 -7.79 3.90
CA ILE A 201 8.57 -8.62 5.04
C ILE A 201 7.44 -7.93 5.79
N LEU A 202 6.34 -8.64 6.05
CA LEU A 202 5.24 -8.16 6.88
C LEU A 202 5.38 -8.72 8.29
N VAL A 203 5.30 -7.85 9.31
CA VAL A 203 5.43 -8.21 10.74
C VAL A 203 4.30 -7.54 11.53
N GLY A 204 3.93 -8.15 12.66
CA GLY A 204 2.95 -7.56 13.61
C GLY A 204 1.48 -7.83 13.26
N GLY A 205 1.23 -8.61 12.20
CA GLY A 205 -0.12 -8.87 11.69
C GLY A 205 -0.46 -8.09 10.43
N ALA A 206 0.46 -7.25 9.92
CA ALA A 206 0.32 -6.54 8.66
C ALA A 206 -0.10 -7.49 7.51
N LEU A 207 -1.09 -7.06 6.73
CA LEU A 207 -1.67 -7.84 5.64
C LEU A 207 -1.30 -7.26 4.28
N PRO A 208 -0.98 -8.08 3.26
CA PRO A 208 -0.59 -7.59 1.94
C PRO A 208 -1.68 -6.74 1.27
N GLN A 209 -2.95 -7.00 1.55
CA GLN A 209 -4.06 -6.23 0.99
C GLN A 209 -4.12 -4.77 1.44
N ASN A 210 -3.41 -4.41 2.51
CA ASN A 210 -3.34 -3.05 3.02
C ASN A 210 -2.05 -2.32 2.62
N VAL A 211 -1.22 -2.91 1.75
CA VAL A 211 0.04 -2.34 1.29
C VAL A 211 -0.10 -1.95 -0.18
N TYR A 212 -0.11 -0.66 -0.48
CA TYR A 212 -0.33 -0.15 -1.83
C TYR A 212 0.94 0.52 -2.37
N TRP A 213 1.37 0.10 -3.55
CA TRP A 213 2.52 0.61 -4.28
C TRP A 213 2.03 1.32 -5.54
N GLN A 214 1.89 2.63 -5.48
CA GLN A 214 1.54 3.45 -6.63
C GLN A 214 2.82 3.90 -7.33
N THR A 215 3.00 3.52 -8.59
CA THR A 215 4.19 3.89 -9.38
C THR A 215 3.80 4.59 -10.68
N PHE A 216 4.41 5.72 -10.99
CA PHE A 216 4.16 6.43 -12.25
C PHE A 216 4.91 5.80 -13.43
N ALA A 217 6.05 5.15 -13.18
CA ALA A 217 6.74 4.34 -14.18
C ALA A 217 6.70 2.85 -13.78
N ALA A 218 7.53 2.06 -14.44
CA ALA A 218 7.48 0.61 -14.31
C ALA A 218 7.83 0.12 -12.89
N ALA A 219 7.24 -1.01 -12.50
CA ALA A 219 7.66 -1.78 -11.35
C ALA A 219 8.44 -3.02 -11.80
N ASP A 220 9.71 -3.10 -11.40
CA ASP A 220 10.64 -4.19 -11.71
C ASP A 220 10.88 -5.05 -10.46
N ILE A 221 10.35 -6.27 -10.46
CA ILE A 221 10.52 -7.23 -9.37
C ILE A 221 11.61 -8.24 -9.77
N GLY A 222 12.74 -8.19 -9.07
CA GLY A 222 13.93 -9.01 -9.31
C GLY A 222 13.67 -10.51 -9.19
N THR A 223 14.60 -11.32 -9.72
CA THR A 223 14.48 -12.78 -9.67
C THR A 223 14.40 -13.28 -8.23
N THR A 224 13.59 -14.31 -7.99
CA THR A 224 13.40 -14.94 -6.67
C THR A 224 13.03 -13.99 -5.52
N ALA A 225 12.60 -12.76 -5.83
CA ALA A 225 12.14 -11.81 -4.82
C ALA A 225 10.79 -12.24 -4.23
N LYS A 226 10.51 -11.83 -2.99
CA LYS A 226 9.19 -12.03 -2.36
C LYS A 226 8.53 -10.69 -2.11
N PHE A 227 7.45 -10.44 -2.83
CA PHE A 227 6.74 -9.16 -2.79
C PHE A 227 5.41 -9.32 -2.04
N ASN A 228 5.10 -8.37 -1.16
CA ASN A 228 3.80 -8.26 -0.50
C ASN A 228 3.19 -6.89 -0.83
N GLY A 229 1.98 -6.89 -1.39
CA GLY A 229 1.22 -5.66 -1.66
C GLY A 229 0.48 -5.63 -2.99
N VAL A 230 -0.38 -4.63 -3.12
CA VAL A 230 -1.07 -4.26 -4.36
C VAL A 230 -0.22 -3.26 -5.12
N ILE A 231 0.19 -3.60 -6.34
CA ILE A 231 0.91 -2.68 -7.23
C ILE A 231 -0.10 -2.03 -8.16
N LEU A 232 -0.15 -0.70 -8.15
CA LEU A 232 -0.89 0.18 -9.04
C LEU A 232 0.13 0.94 -9.90
N SER A 233 0.54 0.36 -11.03
CA SER A 233 1.51 0.97 -11.93
C SER A 233 0.82 1.68 -13.08
N GLN A 234 1.21 2.93 -13.37
CA GLN A 234 0.72 3.65 -14.54
C GLN A 234 1.23 3.04 -15.86
N THR A 235 2.34 2.29 -15.81
CA THR A 235 2.91 1.60 -16.97
C THR A 235 2.98 0.10 -16.72
N SER A 236 4.16 -0.50 -16.81
CA SER A 236 4.33 -1.96 -16.80
C SER A 236 4.76 -2.49 -15.45
N ILE A 237 4.36 -3.72 -15.15
CA ILE A 237 4.88 -4.50 -14.03
C ILE A 237 5.61 -5.73 -14.57
N ALA A 238 6.92 -5.82 -14.32
CA ALA A 238 7.75 -6.93 -14.74
C ALA A 238 8.15 -7.77 -13.53
N VAL A 239 7.72 -9.03 -13.52
CA VAL A 239 8.06 -10.00 -12.47
C VAL A 239 9.05 -11.02 -13.05
N LYS A 240 10.30 -10.95 -12.58
CA LYS A 240 11.40 -11.75 -13.13
C LYS A 240 11.41 -13.16 -12.53
N THR A 241 12.23 -14.03 -13.13
CA THR A 241 12.27 -15.48 -12.88
C THR A 241 12.13 -15.87 -11.41
N GLY A 242 11.13 -16.67 -11.10
CA GLY A 242 10.98 -17.31 -9.79
C GLY A 242 10.58 -16.39 -8.64
N ALA A 243 10.30 -15.11 -8.88
CA ALA A 243 9.73 -14.24 -7.86
C ALA A 243 8.31 -14.68 -7.49
N SER A 244 7.93 -14.42 -6.23
CA SER A 244 6.60 -14.71 -5.68
C SER A 244 5.93 -13.44 -5.19
N ILE A 245 4.67 -13.25 -5.57
CA ILE A 245 3.85 -12.10 -5.20
C ILE A 245 2.67 -12.57 -4.36
N ASN A 246 2.50 -11.99 -3.17
CA ASN A 246 1.26 -12.05 -2.41
C ASN A 246 0.61 -10.67 -2.48
N GLY A 247 -0.35 -10.52 -3.39
CA GLY A 247 -0.69 -9.20 -3.88
C GLY A 247 -1.52 -9.18 -5.15
N ARG A 248 -1.57 -7.99 -5.77
CA ARG A 248 -2.21 -7.77 -7.06
C ARG A 248 -1.28 -6.99 -7.97
N LEU A 249 -1.32 -7.30 -9.26
CA LEU A 249 -0.55 -6.63 -10.30
C LEU A 249 -1.55 -5.87 -11.19
N LEU A 250 -1.74 -4.58 -10.94
CA LEU A 250 -2.67 -3.72 -11.67
C LEU A 250 -1.84 -2.71 -12.49
N ALA A 251 -1.83 -2.87 -13.81
CA ALA A 251 -0.90 -2.19 -14.70
C ALA A 251 -1.62 -1.41 -15.81
N GLY A 252 -1.29 -0.12 -15.92
CA GLY A 252 -1.75 0.77 -16.99
C GLY A 252 -1.22 0.40 -18.38
N THR A 253 -0.22 -0.49 -18.49
CA THR A 253 0.17 -1.12 -19.74
C THR A 253 0.26 -2.64 -19.62
N ALA A 254 1.44 -3.19 -19.35
CA ALA A 254 1.71 -4.63 -19.45
C ALA A 254 2.06 -5.26 -18.11
N VAL A 255 1.67 -6.52 -17.92
CA VAL A 255 2.24 -7.40 -16.91
C VAL A 255 3.08 -8.47 -17.61
N THR A 256 4.33 -8.65 -17.18
CA THR A 256 5.20 -9.72 -17.70
C THR A 256 5.64 -10.64 -16.58
N LEU A 257 5.43 -11.94 -16.77
CA LEU A 257 5.78 -12.99 -15.82
C LEU A 257 6.86 -13.91 -16.39
N ASN A 258 7.65 -14.49 -15.50
CA ASN A 258 8.64 -15.52 -15.79
C ASN A 258 8.68 -16.50 -14.61
N GLN A 259 8.02 -17.64 -14.76
CA GLN A 259 8.02 -18.73 -13.77
C GLN A 259 7.65 -18.27 -12.35
N ASN A 260 6.59 -17.48 -12.22
CA ASN A 260 6.23 -16.81 -10.97
C ASN A 260 5.07 -17.48 -10.24
N ALA A 261 5.04 -17.29 -8.93
CA ALA A 261 3.84 -17.51 -8.14
C ALA A 261 3.17 -16.15 -7.85
N VAL A 262 1.89 -15.99 -8.22
CA VAL A 262 1.13 -14.75 -7.95
C VAL A 262 -0.17 -15.13 -7.28
N THR A 263 -0.35 -14.73 -6.03
CA THR A 263 -1.50 -15.11 -5.21
C THR A 263 -2.25 -13.88 -4.74
N GLN A 264 -3.55 -13.82 -5.05
CA GLN A 264 -4.44 -12.80 -4.52
C GLN A 264 -4.45 -12.85 -2.96
N PRO A 265 -4.34 -11.70 -2.27
CA PRO A 265 -4.44 -11.68 -0.82
C PRO A 265 -5.80 -12.21 -0.34
N ALA A 266 -5.81 -12.91 0.79
CA ALA A 266 -7.05 -13.30 1.47
C ALA A 266 -7.78 -12.05 1.96
N GLN A 267 -9.05 -11.90 1.58
CA GLN A 267 -9.91 -10.77 1.99
C GLN A 267 -10.48 -10.94 3.38
#